data_AF-A0A5K1FIT6-F1
#
_entry.id   AF-A0A5K1FIT6-F1
#
_cell.length_a   1.000
_cell.length_b   1.000
_cell.length_c   1.000
_cell.angle_alpha   90.00
_cell.angle_beta   90.00
_cell.angle_gamma   90.00
#
_symmetry.space_group_name_H-M   'P 1'
#
loop_
_entity.id
_entity.type
_entity.pdbx_description
1 polymer ?
#
loop_
_entity_poly.entity_id
_entity_poly.type
_entity_poly.pdbx_seq_one_letter_code
_entity_poly.pdbx_strand_id
1 'polypeptide(L)' 'MVGLSTGEKRFIRGGIEQDLRPDGRRRLHYRPISIETGVIPQ' A
#
# COMPACT_ATOMS: atom_id res chain seq x y z
N MET A 1 9.28 -12.75 10.68
CA MET A 1 8.29 -12.23 9.70
C MET A 1 7.96 -13.37 8.75
N VAL A 2 6.73 -13.91 8.80
CA VAL A 2 6.33 -14.98 7.87
C VAL A 2 6.13 -14.34 6.49
N GLY A 3 6.81 -14.88 5.48
CA GLY A 3 6.66 -14.40 4.10
C GLY A 3 5.30 -14.79 3.52
N LEU A 4 4.84 -14.06 2.51
CA LEU A 4 3.62 -14.40 1.78
C LEU A 4 3.79 -15.75 1.07
N SER A 5 2.76 -16.59 1.17
CA SER A 5 2.60 -17.80 0.39
C SER A 5 2.53 -17.48 -1.12
N THR A 6 2.79 -18.49 -1.94
CA THR A 6 2.65 -18.38 -3.40
C THR A 6 1.22 -18.01 -3.80
N GLY A 7 0.21 -18.50 -3.08
CA GLY A 7 -1.20 -18.20 -3.34
C GLY A 7 -1.52 -16.72 -3.11
N GLU A 8 -1.09 -16.16 -1.98
CA GLU A 8 -1.29 -14.74 -1.66
C GLU A 8 -0.63 -13.83 -2.68
N LYS A 9 0.60 -14.15 -3.11
CA LYS A 9 1.30 -13.37 -4.15
C LYS A 9 0.53 -13.36 -5.47
N ARG A 10 -0.03 -14.51 -5.88
CA ARG A 10 -0.84 -14.62 -7.10
C ARG A 10 -2.14 -13.82 -6.98
N PHE A 11 -2.82 -13.91 -5.85
CA PHE A 11 -4.04 -13.16 -5.58
C PHE A 11 -3.80 -11.64 -5.63
N ILE A 12 -2.74 -11.15 -4.99
CA ILE A 12 -2.38 -9.72 -4.99
C ILE A 12 -2.06 -9.24 -6.41
N ARG A 13 -1.32 -10.01 -7.21
CA ARG A 13 -1.02 -9.65 -8.60
C ARG A 13 -2.31 -9.51 -9.43
N GLY A 14 -3.23 -10.47 -9.32
CA GLY A 14 -4.50 -10.42 -10.04
C GLY A 14 -5.37 -9.22 -9.64
N GLY A 15 -5.36 -8.82 -8.37
CA GLY A 15 -6.02 -7.59 -7.91
C GLY A 15 -5.42 -6.33 -8.54
N ILE A 16 -4.08 -6.21 -8.57
CA ILE A 16 -3.38 -5.07 -9.18
C ILE A 16 -3.70 -4.93 -10.66
N GLU A 17 -3.75 -6.04 -11.40
CA GLU A 17 -4.13 -6.06 -12.83
C GLU A 17 -5.57 -5.57 -13.07
N GLN A 18 -6.45 -5.74 -12.07
CA GLN A 18 -7.84 -5.27 -12.10
C GLN A 18 -8.04 -3.89 -11.47
N ASP A 19 -6.95 -3.15 -11.18
CA ASP A 19 -6.99 -1.86 -10.47
C ASP A 19 -7.60 -1.93 -9.05
N LEU A 20 -7.53 -3.10 -8.41
CA LEU A 20 -8.02 -3.36 -7.06
C LEU A 20 -6.87 -3.58 -6.08
N ARG A 21 -7.00 -3.03 -4.87
CA ARG A 21 -6.07 -3.24 -3.76
C ARG A 21 -6.83 -3.58 -2.48
N PRO A 22 -6.22 -4.33 -1.53
CA PRO A 22 -6.87 -4.72 -0.28
C PRO A 22 -7.38 -3.56 0.58
N ASP A 23 -6.75 -2.38 0.46
CA ASP A 23 -7.13 -1.16 1.18
C ASP A 23 -8.05 -0.24 0.35
N GLY A 24 -8.69 -0.76 -0.70
CA GLY A 24 -9.67 -0.04 -1.53
C GLY A 24 -9.07 1.02 -2.47
N ARG A 25 -7.73 1.17 -2.47
CA ARG A 25 -7.03 2.14 -3.33
C ARG A 25 -6.98 1.67 -4.78
N ARG A 26 -7.13 2.62 -5.71
CA ARG A 26 -6.79 2.43 -7.13
C ARG A 26 -5.29 2.59 -7.36
N ARG A 27 -4.81 2.27 -8.56
CA ARG A 27 -3.38 2.27 -8.95
C ARG A 27 -2.67 3.58 -8.66
N LEU A 28 -3.34 4.71 -8.84
CA LEU A 28 -2.78 6.06 -8.66
C LEU A 28 -3.12 6.68 -7.28
N HIS A 29 -3.69 5.92 -6.34
CA HIS A 29 -3.99 6.41 -5.00
C HIS A 29 -2.85 6.10 -4.02
N TYR A 30 -2.24 7.17 -3.50
CA TYR A 30 -1.30 7.06 -2.40
C TYR A 30 -2.01 6.75 -1.08
N ARG A 31 -1.25 6.28 -0.09
CA ARG A 31 -1.73 6.23 1.30
C ARG A 31 -1.64 7.64 1.89
N PRO A 32 -2.57 8.03 2.77
CA PRO A 32 -2.44 9.28 3.49
C PRO A 32 -1.14 9.26 4.32
N ILE A 33 -0.41 10.36 4.27
CA ILE A 33 0.75 10.61 5.13
C ILE A 33 0.54 11.97 5.80
N SER A 34 1.03 12.10 7.04
CA SER A 34 1.05 13.37 7.76
C SER A 34 2.46 13.92 7.71
N ILE A 35 2.60 15.22 7.39
CA ILE A 35 3.88 15.92 7.40
C ILE A 35 3.87 16.88 8.57
N GLU A 36 4.82 16.72 9.47
CA GLU A 36 5.03 17.59 10.62
C GLU A 36 6.36 18.33 10.45
N THR A 37 6.35 19.65 10.60
CA THR A 37 7.51 20.53 10.43
C THR A 37 7.73 21.37 11.68
N GLY A 38 8.97 21.75 11.97
CA GLY A 38 9.27 22.57 13.15
C GLY A 38 9.30 21.79 14.47
N VAL A 39 9.43 20.46 14.41
CA VAL A 39 9.59 19.60 15.59
C VAL A 39 10.84 19.97 16.39
N ILE A 40 11.90 20.42 15.70
CA ILE A 40 13.14 20.89 16.33
C ILE A 40 13.14 22.42 16.29
N PRO A 41 13.24 23.11 17.45
CA PRO A 41 13.35 24.56 17.49
C PRO A 41 14.66 25.04 16.86
N GLN A 42 14.67 26.27 16.33
CA GLN A 42 15.84 26.91 15.74
C GLN A 42 16.90 27.28 16.78
#